data_AF-A0A8B3N9A9-F1
#
_entry.id   AF-A0A8B3N9A9-F1
#
_cell.length_a   1.000
_cell.length_b   1.000
_cell.length_c   1.000
_cell.angle_alpha   90.00
_cell.angle_beta   90.00
_cell.angle_gamma   90.00
#
_symmetry.space_group_name_H-M   'P 1'
#
loop_
_entity.id
_entity.type
_entity.pdbx_description
1 polymer ?
#
loop_
_entity_poly.entity_id
_entity_poly.type
_entity_poly.pdbx_seq_one_letter_code
_entity_poly.pdbx_strand_id
1 'polypeptide(L)'
;MTGQHADRIQAAIASDAAATSALVASWRRSSNLHRLDPADRSPARYLTELELGRARQRVEPLIRAAQPSLDRLYLAVGGVGCCVLLADREGVPVERRGAPADDETFHSWGLWTGSVWNEESQGTNGIGTCLVEQRVLTIHRDQHFHTRNTGLSCTTAPIYDHLGDLVAALDVSSCRADLTEAFANLISVAVVDAAR
;
A
#
# COMPACT_ATOMS: atom_id res chain seq x y z
N MET A 1 -24.13 1.72 -2.72
CA MET A 1 -23.15 1.13 -1.77
C MET A 1 -21.98 2.05 -1.45
N THR A 2 -21.65 3.07 -2.26
CA THR A 2 -20.50 3.97 -2.01
C THR A 2 -20.65 4.89 -0.80
N GLY A 3 -21.85 5.42 -0.52
CA GLY A 3 -22.08 6.22 0.69
C GLY A 3 -21.86 5.43 1.99
N GLN A 4 -22.21 4.15 1.99
CA GLN A 4 -22.16 3.30 3.19
C GLN A 4 -20.73 3.13 3.75
N HIS A 5 -19.69 3.13 2.89
CA HIS A 5 -18.30 3.03 3.34
C HIS A 5 -17.80 4.34 3.96
N ALA A 6 -18.00 5.46 3.25
CA ALA A 6 -17.65 6.78 3.75
C ALA A 6 -18.38 7.10 5.08
N ASP A 7 -19.68 6.79 5.16
CA ASP A 7 -20.48 6.97 6.37
C ASP A 7 -19.94 6.15 7.54
N ARG A 8 -19.51 4.90 7.30
CA ARG A 8 -18.89 4.04 8.31
C ARG A 8 -17.58 4.64 8.83
N ILE A 9 -16.72 5.14 7.94
CA ILE A 9 -15.47 5.80 8.34
C ILE A 9 -15.79 7.04 9.19
N GLN A 10 -16.71 7.89 8.76
CA GLN A 10 -17.09 9.09 9.50
C GLN A 10 -17.65 8.76 10.89
N ALA A 11 -18.53 7.75 10.98
CA ALA A 11 -19.05 7.27 12.26
C ALA A 11 -17.93 6.73 13.19
N ALA A 12 -16.97 5.98 12.65
CA ALA A 12 -15.84 5.46 13.41
C ALA A 12 -14.92 6.60 13.91
N ILE A 13 -14.60 7.58 13.06
CA ILE A 13 -13.76 8.73 13.41
C ILE A 13 -14.42 9.63 14.46
N ALA A 14 -15.75 9.77 14.41
CA ALA A 14 -16.53 10.55 15.38
C ALA A 14 -16.65 9.87 16.75
N SER A 15 -16.45 8.55 16.80
CA SER A 15 -16.41 7.78 18.05
C SER A 15 -15.05 7.92 18.77
N ASP A 16 -14.96 7.35 19.97
CA ASP A 16 -13.70 7.25 20.72
C ASP A 16 -12.84 6.03 20.32
N ALA A 17 -13.24 5.28 19.28
CA ALA A 17 -12.55 4.06 18.85
C ALA A 17 -11.11 4.30 18.37
N ALA A 18 -10.75 5.54 18.03
CA ALA A 18 -9.36 5.91 17.70
C ALA A 18 -8.38 5.68 18.87
N ALA A 19 -8.85 5.68 20.12
CA ALA A 19 -8.01 5.44 21.28
C ALA A 19 -7.57 3.97 21.43
N THR A 20 -8.30 3.03 20.81
CA THR A 20 -8.07 1.58 20.97
C THR A 20 -7.83 0.85 19.65
N SER A 21 -7.99 1.52 18.51
CA SER A 21 -7.79 0.94 17.18
C SER A 21 -6.83 1.77 16.34
N ALA A 22 -5.67 1.19 16.00
CA ALA A 22 -4.70 1.81 15.10
C ALA A 22 -5.29 2.12 13.71
N LEU A 23 -6.23 1.30 13.24
CA LEU A 23 -6.94 1.55 11.98
C LEU A 23 -7.77 2.84 12.06
N VAL A 24 -8.58 2.98 13.11
CA VAL A 24 -9.41 4.19 13.29
C VAL A 24 -8.54 5.41 13.56
N ALA A 25 -7.39 5.25 14.23
CA ALA A 25 -6.40 6.32 14.38
C ALA A 25 -5.85 6.80 13.02
N SER A 26 -5.49 5.89 12.11
CA SER A 26 -5.07 6.24 10.75
C SER A 26 -6.21 6.87 9.93
N TRP A 27 -7.44 6.39 10.04
CA TRP A 27 -8.60 7.05 9.41
C TRP A 27 -8.81 8.48 9.92
N ARG A 28 -8.72 8.67 11.24
CA ARG A 28 -8.84 9.99 11.86
C ARG A 28 -7.71 10.91 11.40
N ARG A 29 -6.48 10.40 11.26
CA ARG A 29 -5.33 11.15 10.74
C ARG A 29 -5.55 11.54 9.26
N SER A 30 -5.96 10.58 8.43
CA SER A 30 -6.34 10.80 7.02
C SER A 30 -7.39 11.90 6.85
N SER A 31 -8.45 11.91 7.68
CA SER A 31 -9.50 12.92 7.59
C SER A 31 -9.12 14.25 8.25
N ASN A 32 -8.61 14.25 9.47
CA ASN A 32 -8.45 15.48 10.25
C ASN A 32 -7.13 16.20 9.95
N LEU A 33 -6.04 15.46 9.78
CA LEU A 33 -4.72 16.03 9.50
C LEU A 33 -4.57 16.31 8.00
N HIS A 34 -4.84 15.32 7.16
CA HIS A 34 -4.65 15.42 5.71
C HIS A 34 -5.86 15.96 4.94
N ARG A 35 -6.99 16.18 5.63
CA ARG A 35 -8.21 16.79 5.05
C ARG A 35 -8.79 16.01 3.87
N LEU A 36 -8.58 14.68 3.87
CA LEU A 36 -9.09 13.81 2.83
C LEU A 36 -10.56 13.46 3.06
N ASP A 37 -11.30 13.32 1.96
CA ASP A 37 -12.67 12.81 1.94
C ASP A 37 -12.68 11.31 1.55
N PRO A 38 -13.19 10.39 2.39
CA PRO A 38 -13.27 8.97 2.04
C PRO A 38 -14.18 8.69 0.82
N ALA A 39 -15.07 9.63 0.46
CA ALA A 39 -15.90 9.55 -0.74
C ALA A 39 -15.20 10.04 -2.01
N ASP A 40 -14.02 10.68 -1.91
CA ASP A 40 -13.27 11.14 -3.08
C ASP A 40 -12.88 9.96 -3.99
N ARG A 41 -13.12 10.15 -5.29
CA ARG A 41 -12.87 9.16 -6.34
C ARG A 41 -11.81 9.61 -7.35
N SER A 42 -11.18 10.76 -7.12
CA SER A 42 -10.08 11.25 -7.94
C SER A 42 -8.97 10.20 -7.98
N PRO A 43 -8.42 9.89 -9.16
CA PRO A 43 -7.37 8.88 -9.29
C PRO A 43 -6.11 9.27 -8.51
N ALA A 44 -5.26 8.29 -8.21
CA ALA A 44 -3.96 8.56 -7.61
C ALA A 44 -3.15 9.50 -8.53
N ARG A 45 -2.47 10.47 -7.93
CA ARG A 45 -1.52 11.32 -8.67
C ARG A 45 -0.37 10.43 -9.15
N TYR A 46 0.04 10.66 -10.39
CA TYR A 46 1.26 10.09 -10.95
C TYR A 46 2.37 11.14 -11.01
N LEU A 47 3.58 10.70 -10.69
CA LEU A 47 4.80 11.45 -10.95
C LEU A 47 5.05 11.54 -12.46
N THR A 48 5.64 12.65 -12.88
CA THR A 48 6.28 12.77 -14.19
C THR A 48 7.46 11.80 -14.30
N GLU A 49 7.90 11.49 -15.51
CA GLU A 49 9.07 10.63 -15.74
C GLU A 49 10.33 11.16 -15.04
N LEU A 50 10.52 12.48 -15.03
CA LEU A 50 11.66 13.12 -14.35
C LEU A 50 11.59 12.93 -12.83
N GLU A 51 10.41 13.11 -12.24
CA GLU A 51 10.20 12.90 -10.80
C GLU A 51 10.39 11.43 -10.42
N LEU A 52 9.85 10.50 -11.22
CA LEU A 52 10.05 9.06 -11.01
C LEU A 52 11.52 8.66 -11.17
N GLY A 53 12.23 9.21 -12.16
CA GLY A 53 13.67 9.01 -12.33
C GLY A 53 14.46 9.43 -11.08
N ARG A 54 14.11 10.58 -10.49
CA ARG A 54 14.71 11.05 -9.23
C ARG A 54 14.34 10.14 -8.06
N ALA A 55 13.09 9.69 -7.95
CA ALA A 55 12.66 8.76 -6.91
C ALA A 55 13.47 7.45 -6.97
N ARG A 56 13.60 6.84 -8.17
CA ARG A 56 14.43 5.65 -8.38
C ARG A 56 15.91 5.88 -8.05
N GLN A 57 16.46 7.03 -8.43
CA GLN A 57 17.86 7.36 -8.16
C GLN A 57 18.16 7.41 -6.65
N ARG A 58 17.26 7.95 -5.84
CA ARG A 58 17.45 8.03 -4.37
C ARG A 58 17.60 6.67 -3.69
N VAL A 59 16.97 5.63 -4.24
CA VAL A 59 16.95 4.27 -3.67
C VAL A 59 17.57 3.23 -4.60
N GLU A 60 18.40 3.66 -5.55
CA GLU A 60 18.98 2.80 -6.58
C GLU A 60 19.82 1.63 -6.01
N PRO A 61 20.65 1.79 -4.96
CA PRO A 61 21.34 0.66 -4.33
C PRO A 61 20.37 -0.38 -3.76
N LEU A 62 19.29 0.06 -3.12
CA LEU A 62 18.25 -0.82 -2.59
C LEU A 62 17.53 -1.55 -3.71
N ILE A 63 17.14 -0.85 -4.78
CA ILE A 63 16.49 -1.46 -5.95
C ILE A 63 17.34 -2.60 -6.51
N ARG A 64 18.66 -2.40 -6.65
CA ARG A 64 19.58 -3.43 -7.13
C ARG A 64 19.66 -4.63 -6.19
N ALA A 65 19.79 -4.38 -4.89
CA ALA A 65 19.89 -5.44 -3.89
C ALA A 65 18.58 -6.25 -3.77
N ALA A 66 17.43 -5.60 -3.94
CA ALA A 66 16.12 -6.20 -3.75
C ALA A 66 15.66 -7.09 -4.91
N GLN A 67 16.23 -6.99 -6.12
CA GLN A 67 15.74 -7.71 -7.32
C GLN A 67 15.47 -9.20 -7.07
N PRO A 68 16.40 -9.99 -6.48
CA PRO A 68 16.16 -11.43 -6.28
C PRO A 68 15.02 -11.70 -5.29
N SER A 69 14.88 -10.87 -4.26
CA SER A 69 13.80 -11.00 -3.26
C SER A 69 12.44 -10.65 -3.86
N LEU A 70 12.37 -9.58 -4.68
CA LEU A 70 11.16 -9.20 -5.41
C LEU A 70 10.71 -10.31 -6.37
N ASP A 71 11.65 -10.89 -7.12
CA ASP A 71 11.35 -11.96 -8.07
C ASP A 71 10.86 -13.23 -7.35
N ARG A 72 11.51 -13.63 -6.25
CA ARG A 72 11.09 -14.79 -5.43
C ARG A 72 9.74 -14.57 -4.77
N LEU A 73 9.51 -13.39 -4.22
CA LEU A 73 8.22 -13.04 -3.63
C LEU A 73 7.12 -13.13 -4.68
N TYR A 74 7.36 -12.57 -5.88
CA TYR A 74 6.41 -12.66 -6.98
C TYR A 74 6.19 -14.10 -7.45
N LEU A 75 7.20 -14.96 -7.46
CA LEU A 75 6.99 -16.39 -7.76
C LEU A 75 6.04 -17.06 -6.74
N ALA A 76 6.09 -16.65 -5.47
CA ALA A 76 5.22 -17.20 -4.44
C ALA A 76 3.76 -16.68 -4.52
N VAL A 77 3.56 -15.41 -4.88
CA VAL A 77 2.23 -14.75 -4.82
C VAL A 77 1.63 -14.39 -6.18
N GLY A 78 2.40 -14.45 -7.27
CA GLY A 78 1.94 -14.01 -8.60
C GLY A 78 0.89 -14.93 -9.20
N GLY A 79 1.01 -16.26 -8.99
CA GLY A 79 0.07 -17.26 -9.52
C GLY A 79 -1.35 -17.17 -8.99
N VAL A 80 -1.57 -16.38 -7.94
CA VAL A 80 -2.89 -16.11 -7.35
C VAL A 80 -3.38 -14.68 -7.64
N GLY A 81 -2.75 -13.96 -8.57
CA GLY A 81 -3.19 -12.61 -8.96
C GLY A 81 -2.80 -11.50 -7.97
N CYS A 82 -1.59 -11.58 -7.40
CA CYS A 82 -1.03 -10.48 -6.60
C CYS A 82 0.02 -9.68 -7.39
N CYS A 83 0.12 -8.40 -7.07
CA CYS A 83 1.15 -7.48 -7.51
C CYS A 83 2.14 -7.24 -6.36
N VAL A 84 3.45 -7.24 -6.66
CA VAL A 84 4.51 -6.87 -5.72
C VAL A 84 5.00 -5.48 -6.08
N LEU A 85 5.09 -4.57 -5.11
CA LEU A 85 5.57 -3.21 -5.29
C LEU A 85 6.67 -2.92 -4.26
N LEU A 86 7.78 -2.35 -4.70
CA LEU A 86 8.76 -1.71 -3.81
C LEU A 86 8.52 -0.21 -3.90
N ALA A 87 8.10 0.41 -2.79
CA ALA A 87 7.88 1.84 -2.70
C ALA A 87 9.01 2.53 -1.93
N ASP A 88 9.43 3.71 -2.39
CA ASP A 88 10.35 4.53 -1.62
C ASP A 88 9.68 5.12 -0.36
N ARG A 89 10.47 5.76 0.49
CA ARG A 89 9.98 6.38 1.74
C ARG A 89 8.92 7.48 1.56
N GLU A 90 8.76 8.01 0.35
CA GLU A 90 7.72 9.01 0.04
C GLU A 90 6.40 8.35 -0.40
N GLY A 91 6.33 7.01 -0.33
CA GLY A 91 5.18 6.23 -0.71
C GLY A 91 5.02 6.07 -2.23
N VAL A 92 6.11 6.13 -3.00
CA VAL A 92 6.05 5.99 -4.45
C VAL A 92 6.63 4.64 -4.89
N PRO A 93 5.84 3.76 -5.52
CA PRO A 93 6.37 2.54 -6.12
C PRO A 93 7.43 2.85 -7.19
N VAL A 94 8.62 2.29 -7.00
CA VAL A 94 9.80 2.44 -7.87
C VAL A 94 10.14 1.16 -8.63
N GLU A 95 9.70 0.00 -8.13
CA GLU A 95 9.76 -1.30 -8.80
C GLU A 95 8.43 -2.03 -8.65
N ARG A 96 8.11 -2.88 -9.64
CA ARG A 96 6.87 -3.66 -9.69
C ARG A 96 7.12 -5.05 -10.26
N ARG A 97 6.37 -6.03 -9.78
CA ARG A 97 6.13 -7.33 -10.45
C ARG A 97 4.63 -7.62 -10.46
N GLY A 98 4.10 -8.00 -11.61
CA GLY A 98 2.69 -8.32 -11.81
C GLY A 98 2.50 -9.11 -13.09
N ALA A 99 1.37 -9.81 -13.20
CA ALA A 99 1.06 -10.57 -14.41
C ALA A 99 0.58 -9.61 -15.51
N PRO A 100 1.06 -9.74 -16.76
CA PRO A 100 0.59 -8.89 -17.86
C PRO A 100 -0.93 -8.93 -18.08
N ALA A 101 -1.56 -10.06 -17.77
CA ALA A 101 -3.01 -10.22 -17.86
C ALA A 101 -3.79 -9.31 -16.89
N ASP A 102 -3.15 -8.85 -15.81
CA ASP A 102 -3.75 -7.99 -14.80
C ASP A 102 -3.29 -6.52 -14.92
N ASP A 103 -2.41 -6.19 -15.88
CA ASP A 103 -1.79 -4.86 -15.98
C ASP A 103 -2.81 -3.74 -16.17
N GLU A 104 -3.85 -3.93 -16.98
CA GLU A 104 -4.93 -2.94 -17.17
C GLU A 104 -5.63 -2.64 -15.83
N THR A 105 -6.01 -3.69 -15.10
CA THR A 105 -6.65 -3.58 -13.79
C THR A 105 -5.72 -2.88 -12.79
N PHE A 106 -4.49 -3.36 -12.67
CA PHE A 106 -3.51 -2.80 -11.74
C PHE A 106 -3.17 -1.35 -12.05
N HIS A 107 -3.01 -0.99 -13.33
CA HIS A 107 -2.78 0.38 -13.74
C HIS A 107 -3.98 1.29 -13.40
N SER A 108 -5.20 0.83 -13.68
CA SER A 108 -6.43 1.59 -13.35
C SER A 108 -6.62 1.82 -11.85
N TRP A 109 -6.08 0.93 -11.02
CA TRP A 109 -6.14 1.01 -9.56
C TRP A 109 -4.95 1.75 -8.95
N GLY A 110 -3.97 2.15 -9.75
CA GLY A 110 -2.78 2.85 -9.28
C GLY A 110 -1.68 1.94 -8.75
N LEU A 111 -1.76 0.61 -8.93
CA LEU A 111 -0.71 -0.34 -8.54
C LEU A 111 0.42 -0.39 -9.58
N TRP A 112 0.99 0.78 -9.84
CA TRP A 112 1.97 1.02 -10.89
C TRP A 112 3.08 1.95 -10.41
N THR A 113 4.25 1.87 -11.06
CA THR A 113 5.39 2.74 -10.70
C THR A 113 5.05 4.21 -10.94
N GLY A 114 5.52 5.07 -10.03
CA GLY A 114 5.27 6.52 -10.07
C GLY A 114 3.92 6.98 -9.54
N SER A 115 3.02 6.07 -9.16
CA SER A 115 1.81 6.42 -8.41
C SER A 115 2.17 6.89 -6.99
N VAL A 116 1.45 7.88 -6.46
CA VAL A 116 1.70 8.39 -5.09
C VAL A 116 0.75 7.71 -4.10
N TRP A 117 1.30 6.95 -3.16
CA TRP A 117 0.58 6.17 -2.15
C TRP A 117 0.87 6.56 -0.69
N ASN A 118 1.57 7.68 -0.44
CA ASN A 118 1.67 8.17 0.93
C ASN A 118 0.28 8.44 1.54
N GLU A 119 0.21 8.32 2.87
CA GLU A 119 -1.07 8.46 3.58
C GLU A 119 -1.64 9.88 3.46
N GLU A 120 -0.78 10.89 3.29
CA GLU A 120 -1.21 12.26 3.03
C GLU A 120 -2.03 12.41 1.75
N SER A 121 -1.72 11.62 0.72
CA SER A 121 -2.39 11.72 -0.59
C SER A 121 -3.51 10.71 -0.77
N GLN A 122 -3.44 9.54 -0.13
CA GLN A 122 -4.37 8.41 -0.37
C GLN A 122 -5.09 7.93 0.89
N GLY A 123 -4.87 8.59 2.02
CA GLY A 123 -5.35 8.16 3.32
C GLY A 123 -4.83 6.77 3.69
N THR A 124 -5.49 6.12 4.64
CA THR A 124 -5.19 4.74 5.05
C THR A 124 -5.17 3.79 3.85
N ASN A 125 -3.97 3.30 3.54
CA ASN A 125 -3.66 2.31 2.52
C ASN A 125 -2.44 1.46 2.95
N GLY A 126 -2.10 0.38 2.25
CA GLY A 126 -0.96 -0.47 2.62
C GLY A 126 0.37 0.31 2.75
N ILE A 127 0.84 0.89 1.64
CA ILE A 127 2.13 1.57 1.54
C ILE A 127 2.23 2.76 2.51
N GLY A 128 1.32 3.73 2.39
CA GLY A 128 1.37 4.96 3.16
C GLY A 128 1.25 4.72 4.67
N THR A 129 0.31 3.87 5.08
CA THR A 129 0.12 3.58 6.51
C THR A 129 1.29 2.80 7.07
N CYS A 130 1.88 1.88 6.30
CA CYS A 130 3.07 1.13 6.73
C CYS A 130 4.26 2.07 6.99
N LEU A 131 4.46 3.07 6.12
CA LEU A 131 5.52 4.06 6.30
C LEU A 131 5.31 4.93 7.55
N VAL A 132 4.06 5.31 7.84
CA VAL A 132 3.72 6.11 9.02
C VAL A 132 3.80 5.30 10.32
N GLU A 133 3.26 4.07 10.31
CA GLU A 133 3.19 3.21 11.49
C GLU A 133 4.49 2.42 11.74
N GLN A 134 5.40 2.37 10.76
CA GLN A 134 6.69 1.69 10.82
C GLN A 134 6.59 0.24 11.32
N ARG A 135 5.57 -0.47 10.83
CA ARG A 135 5.32 -1.86 11.18
C ARG A 135 4.63 -2.59 10.05
N VAL A 136 4.80 -3.91 10.05
CA VAL A 136 4.07 -4.79 9.16
C VAL A 136 2.58 -4.66 9.43
N LEU A 137 1.80 -4.53 8.37
CA LEU A 137 0.35 -4.44 8.46
C LEU A 137 -0.33 -4.97 7.21
N THR A 138 -1.62 -5.25 7.37
CA THR A 138 -2.53 -5.53 6.26
C THR A 138 -3.67 -4.52 6.31
N ILE A 139 -3.92 -3.85 5.19
CA ILE A 139 -5.13 -3.05 4.96
C ILE A 139 -6.02 -3.84 4.02
N HIS A 140 -7.08 -4.43 4.57
CA HIS A 140 -8.01 -5.29 3.86
C HIS A 140 -9.28 -4.52 3.48
N ARG A 141 -9.55 -4.36 2.18
CA ARG A 141 -10.83 -3.88 1.63
C ARG A 141 -11.32 -2.57 2.24
N ASP A 142 -12.42 -2.64 2.98
CA ASP A 142 -13.09 -1.56 3.72
C ASP A 142 -12.26 -1.01 4.88
N GLN A 143 -11.03 -1.50 5.06
CA GLN A 143 -10.01 -0.83 5.87
C GLN A 143 -9.33 0.32 5.13
N HIS A 144 -9.36 0.33 3.79
CA HIS A 144 -8.86 1.46 3.02
C HIS A 144 -9.71 2.71 3.28
N PHE A 145 -9.05 3.86 3.35
CA PHE A 145 -9.74 5.13 3.60
C PHE A 145 -10.65 5.52 2.43
N HIS A 146 -10.10 5.56 1.20
CA HIS A 146 -10.90 5.90 0.03
C HIS A 146 -11.77 4.73 -0.43
N THR A 147 -13.05 5.03 -0.69
CA THR A 147 -14.04 4.06 -1.19
C THR A 147 -13.60 3.38 -2.50
N ARG A 148 -12.85 4.08 -3.37
CA ARG A 148 -12.35 3.49 -4.62
C ARG A 148 -11.31 2.39 -4.42
N ASN A 149 -10.67 2.33 -3.26
CA ASN A 149 -9.62 1.36 -2.94
C ASN A 149 -10.17 0.14 -2.18
N THR A 150 -11.47 0.05 -1.89
CA THR A 150 -12.02 -1.07 -1.10
C THR A 150 -12.02 -2.41 -1.82
N GLY A 151 -11.67 -2.44 -3.11
CA GLY A 151 -11.40 -3.66 -3.87
C GLY A 151 -10.01 -4.25 -3.60
N LEU A 152 -9.13 -3.52 -2.91
CA LEU A 152 -7.76 -3.92 -2.65
C LEU A 152 -7.61 -4.62 -1.30
N SER A 153 -6.64 -5.52 -1.23
CA SER A 153 -6.07 -5.99 0.03
C SER A 153 -4.56 -5.91 -0.07
N CYS A 154 -3.95 -5.10 0.79
CA CYS A 154 -2.53 -4.81 0.75
C CYS A 154 -1.88 -5.33 2.02
N THR A 155 -0.80 -6.08 1.89
CA THR A 155 0.07 -6.45 3.00
C THR A 155 1.44 -5.86 2.76
N THR A 156 1.90 -5.07 3.71
CA THR A 156 3.08 -4.23 3.52
C THR A 156 4.03 -4.40 4.71
N ALA A 157 5.33 -4.50 4.43
CA ALA A 157 6.39 -4.46 5.43
C ALA A 157 7.33 -3.25 5.22
N PRO A 158 7.75 -2.56 6.29
CA PRO A 158 8.76 -1.52 6.19
C PRO A 158 10.13 -2.14 5.92
N ILE A 159 10.97 -1.42 5.17
CA ILE A 159 12.37 -1.79 4.91
C ILE A 159 13.27 -0.73 5.55
N TYR A 160 14.24 -1.22 6.33
CA TYR A 160 15.22 -0.39 7.00
C TYR A 160 16.61 -0.61 6.40
N ASP A 161 17.44 0.43 6.42
CA ASP A 161 18.85 0.27 6.10
C ASP A 161 19.66 -0.26 7.29
N HIS A 162 20.97 -0.41 7.06
CA HIS A 162 21.93 -0.87 8.06
C HIS A 162 22.10 0.07 9.28
N LEU A 163 21.62 1.31 9.21
CA LEU A 163 21.61 2.26 10.32
C LEU A 163 20.28 2.24 11.09
N GLY A 164 19.28 1.48 10.60
CA GLY A 164 17.94 1.42 11.17
C GLY A 164 17.01 2.51 10.64
N ASP A 165 17.39 3.24 9.60
CA ASP A 165 16.55 4.26 9.00
C ASP A 165 15.53 3.62 8.05
N LEU A 166 14.26 4.06 8.13
CA LEU A 166 13.22 3.63 7.20
C LEU A 166 13.50 4.19 5.80
N VAL A 167 13.76 3.30 4.84
CA VAL A 167 14.16 3.69 3.48
C VAL A 167 13.11 3.35 2.41
N ALA A 168 12.25 2.38 2.67
CA ALA A 168 11.26 1.90 1.71
C ALA A 168 10.14 1.08 2.40
N ALA A 169 9.16 0.68 1.60
CA ALA A 169 8.14 -0.30 1.97
C ALA A 169 8.01 -1.36 0.86
N LEU A 170 7.89 -2.63 1.26
CA LEU A 170 7.59 -3.74 0.36
C LEU A 170 6.11 -4.08 0.50
N ASP A 171 5.36 -3.96 -0.59
CA ASP A 171 3.92 -4.19 -0.63
C ASP A 171 3.56 -5.37 -1.52
N VAL A 172 2.59 -6.17 -1.06
CA VAL A 172 1.86 -7.12 -1.89
C VAL A 172 0.39 -6.75 -1.88
N SER A 173 -0.11 -6.40 -3.07
CA SER A 173 -1.48 -6.01 -3.29
C SER A 173 -2.24 -7.07 -4.08
N SER A 174 -3.43 -7.43 -3.62
CA SER A 174 -4.35 -8.32 -4.32
C SER A 174 -5.65 -7.60 -4.69
N CYS A 175 -6.17 -7.90 -5.88
CA CYS A 175 -7.46 -7.43 -6.39
C CYS A 175 -8.58 -8.48 -6.30
N ARG A 176 -8.32 -9.61 -5.63
CA ARG A 176 -9.26 -10.73 -5.59
C ARG A 176 -10.25 -10.65 -4.42
N ALA A 177 -11.52 -10.88 -4.75
CA ALA A 177 -12.61 -10.91 -3.78
C ALA A 177 -12.67 -12.20 -2.92
N ASP A 178 -11.81 -13.19 -3.19
CA ASP A 178 -11.75 -14.47 -2.47
C ASP A 178 -10.48 -14.64 -1.60
N LEU A 179 -9.77 -13.55 -1.31
CA LEU A 179 -8.63 -13.59 -0.37
C LEU A 179 -9.09 -14.05 1.03
N THR A 180 -8.71 -15.26 1.42
CA THR A 180 -9.01 -15.80 2.75
C THR A 180 -8.00 -15.27 3.78
N GLU A 181 -8.37 -15.29 5.06
CA GLU A 181 -7.48 -14.90 6.16
C GLU A 181 -6.20 -15.75 6.20
N ALA A 182 -6.32 -17.06 5.97
CA ALA A 182 -5.17 -17.96 5.90
C ALA A 182 -4.20 -17.54 4.79
N PHE A 183 -4.72 -17.12 3.65
CA PHE A 183 -3.91 -16.66 2.53
C PHE A 183 -3.27 -15.30 2.80
N ALA A 184 -4.00 -14.36 3.41
CA ALA A 184 -3.46 -13.08 3.86
C ALA A 184 -2.30 -13.27 4.86
N ASN A 185 -2.42 -14.23 5.78
CA ASN A 185 -1.35 -14.58 6.73
C ASN A 185 -0.11 -15.15 6.01
N LEU A 186 -0.29 -16.02 5.00
CA LEU A 186 0.83 -16.54 4.20
C LEU A 186 1.54 -15.43 3.41
N ILE A 187 0.78 -14.51 2.80
CA ILE A 187 1.35 -13.33 2.15
C ILE A 187 2.15 -12.51 3.17
N SER A 188 1.61 -12.28 4.36
CA SER A 188 2.29 -11.52 5.41
C SER A 188 3.64 -12.14 5.77
N VAL A 189 3.71 -13.46 5.97
CA VAL A 189 4.97 -14.16 6.22
C VAL A 189 5.95 -13.97 5.05
N ALA A 190 5.49 -14.14 3.81
CA ALA A 190 6.34 -14.00 2.63
C ALA A 190 6.87 -12.56 2.44
N VAL A 191 6.04 -11.55 2.69
CA VAL A 191 6.42 -10.13 2.63
C VAL A 191 7.44 -9.78 3.71
N VAL A 192 7.24 -10.27 4.94
CA VAL A 192 8.19 -10.03 6.04
C VAL A 192 9.53 -10.71 5.80
N ASP A 193 9.54 -11.91 5.24
CA ASP A 193 10.78 -12.62 4.89
C ASP A 193 11.54 -11.86 3.78
N ALA A 194 10.84 -11.40 2.74
CA ALA A 194 11.43 -10.70 1.63
C ALA A 194 11.92 -9.26 1.94
N ALA A 195 11.42 -8.65 3.03
CA ALA A 195 11.79 -7.31 3.46
C ALA A 195 13.06 -7.26 4.36
N ARG A 196 13.64 -8.41 4.70
CA ARG A 196 14.86 -8.56 5.51
C ARG A 196 16.10 -8.72 4.63
#